data_AF-A0A6M0KWT1-F1
#
_entry.id   AF-A0A6M0KWT1-F1
#
_cell.length_a   1.000
_cell.length_b   1.000
_cell.length_c   1.000
_cell.angle_alpha   90.00
_cell.angle_beta   90.00
_cell.angle_gamma   90.00
#
_symmetry.space_group_name_H-M   'P 1'
#
loop_
_entity.id
_entity.type
_entity.pdbx_description
1 polymer ?
#
loop_
_entity_poly.entity_id
_entity_poly.type
_entity_poly.pdbx_seq_one_letter_code
_entity_poly.pdbx_strand_id
1 'polypeptide(L)'
;MATYLEFEKKIEQIQQDIDSAKARDDKYALESFEEALEKEVAKTFGSLSDYQKLQLARHPDRPYSLDYIRFMMEDAYEIHGDRAFRDDPAILCYIGYIDGQKTMLIGEQKGRGTKHKLKRNFGMPNPEGYRKALRAVKLAEKFNIPVLMLIDTPGAYPGLGAEERGQSEAIAKNLFEFTSVKVPM
;
A
#
# COMPACT_ATOMS: atom_id res chain seq x y z
N MET A 1 4.55 8.30 -17.32
CA MET A 1 5.60 9.25 -16.88
C MET A 1 5.59 9.20 -15.37
N ALA A 2 6.76 9.04 -14.75
CA ALA A 2 6.85 9.09 -13.29
C ALA A 2 6.41 10.48 -12.82
N THR A 3 5.61 10.53 -11.75
CA THR A 3 5.32 11.81 -11.09
C THR A 3 6.55 12.19 -10.26
N TYR A 4 7.05 13.41 -10.39
CA TYR A 4 8.14 13.93 -9.55
C TYR A 4 7.57 14.92 -8.52
N LEU A 5 8.09 14.85 -7.30
CA LEU A 5 7.82 15.83 -6.26
C LEU A 5 8.69 17.07 -6.43
N GLU A 6 8.34 18.18 -5.76
CA GLU A 6 9.05 19.44 -5.93
C GLU A 6 10.54 19.37 -5.60
N PHE A 7 10.92 18.58 -4.60
CA PHE A 7 12.33 18.41 -4.22
C PHE A 7 13.09 17.44 -5.14
N GLU A 8 12.40 16.74 -6.04
CA GLU A 8 12.97 15.83 -7.02
C GLU A 8 13.17 16.50 -8.38
N LYS A 9 12.83 17.79 -8.56
CA LYS A 9 12.96 18.51 -9.84
C LYS A 9 14.34 18.45 -10.47
N LYS A 10 15.41 18.41 -9.66
CA LYS A 10 16.77 18.24 -10.19
C LYS A 10 17.02 16.85 -10.77
N ILE A 11 16.46 15.83 -10.11
CA ILE A 11 16.51 14.45 -10.59
C ILE A 11 15.72 14.35 -11.91
N GLU A 12 14.54 14.97 -11.97
CA GLU A 12 13.74 15.05 -13.20
C GLU A 12 14.52 15.68 -14.36
N GLN A 13 15.21 16.80 -14.12
CA GLN A 13 16.03 17.46 -15.15
C GLN A 13 17.16 16.56 -15.66
N ILE A 14 17.94 15.95 -14.77
CA ILE A 14 19.02 15.03 -15.16
C ILE A 14 18.46 13.84 -15.94
N GLN A 15 17.27 13.35 -15.58
CA GLN A 15 16.64 12.23 -16.28
C GLN A 15 16.17 12.62 -17.69
N GLN A 16 15.69 13.85 -17.88
CA GLN A 16 15.40 14.40 -19.21
C GLN A 16 16.68 14.57 -20.05
N ASP A 17 17.79 14.98 -19.43
CA ASP A 17 19.08 15.09 -20.10
C ASP A 17 19.58 13.71 -20.56
N ILE A 18 19.45 12.68 -19.71
CA ILE A 18 19.74 11.27 -20.07
C ILE A 18 18.90 10.82 -21.25
N ASP A 19 17.58 11.04 -21.22
CA ASP A 19 16.70 10.65 -22.33
C ASP A 19 17.08 11.35 -23.65
N SER A 20 17.49 12.62 -23.57
CA SER A 20 17.96 13.37 -24.74
C SER A 20 19.30 12.85 -25.28
N ALA A 21 20.22 12.44 -24.41
CA ALA A 21 21.50 11.86 -24.79
C ALA A 21 21.33 10.46 -25.39
N LYS A 22 20.38 9.66 -24.87
CA LYS A 22 19.99 8.35 -25.45
C LYS A 22 19.46 8.52 -26.87
N ALA A 23 18.63 9.54 -27.10
CA ALA A 23 18.10 9.83 -28.43
C ALA A 23 19.17 10.27 -29.45
N ARG A 24 20.31 10.80 -28.98
CA ARG A 24 21.44 11.25 -29.81
C ARG A 24 22.55 10.21 -29.95
N ASP A 25 22.44 9.05 -29.29
CA ASP A 25 23.48 8.01 -29.18
C ASP A 25 24.83 8.55 -28.65
N ASP A 26 24.77 9.55 -27.77
CA ASP A 26 25.97 10.14 -27.15
C ASP A 26 26.35 9.38 -25.88
N LYS A 27 27.18 8.35 -26.03
CA LYS A 27 27.58 7.46 -24.94
C LYS A 27 28.38 8.15 -23.83
N TYR A 28 29.19 9.15 -24.17
CA TYR A 28 30.00 9.85 -23.18
C TYR A 28 29.14 10.75 -22.29
N ALA A 29 28.20 11.49 -22.90
CA ALA A 29 27.25 12.28 -22.14
C ALA A 29 26.36 11.41 -21.25
N LEU A 30 25.97 10.21 -21.73
CA LEU A 30 25.18 9.26 -20.94
C LEU A 30 25.87 8.82 -19.66
N GLU A 31 27.10 8.34 -19.74
CA GLU A 31 27.86 7.92 -18.55
C GLU A 31 27.98 9.08 -17.55
N SER A 32 28.28 10.29 -18.03
CA SER A 32 28.40 11.46 -17.17
C SER A 32 27.08 11.85 -16.48
N PHE A 33 25.96 11.80 -17.19
CA PHE A 33 24.65 12.12 -16.60
C PHE A 33 24.15 11.03 -15.66
N GLU A 34 24.43 9.75 -15.94
CA GLU A 34 24.10 8.64 -15.04
C GLU A 34 24.86 8.77 -13.71
N GLU A 35 26.16 9.08 -13.74
CA GLU A 35 26.91 9.37 -12.51
C GLU A 35 26.36 10.59 -11.75
N ALA A 36 25.96 11.64 -12.47
CA ALA A 36 25.37 12.83 -11.86
C ALA A 36 24.02 12.52 -11.20
N LEU A 37 23.22 11.67 -11.85
CA LEU A 37 21.93 11.20 -11.33
C LEU A 37 22.13 10.43 -10.02
N GLU A 38 23.06 9.48 -9.98
CA GLU A 38 23.33 8.70 -8.77
C GLU A 38 23.75 9.60 -7.60
N LYS A 39 24.63 10.58 -7.84
CA LYS A 39 25.09 11.54 -6.83
C LYS A 39 23.94 12.40 -6.31
N GLU A 40 23.09 12.93 -7.19
CA GLU A 40 21.98 13.80 -6.79
C GLU A 40 20.86 13.00 -6.10
N VAL A 41 20.58 11.76 -6.52
CA VAL A 41 19.67 10.85 -5.82
C VAL A 41 20.18 10.56 -4.41
N ALA A 42 21.44 10.13 -4.26
CA ALA A 42 22.03 9.84 -2.96
C ALA A 42 22.00 11.06 -2.02
N LYS A 43 22.29 12.24 -2.55
CA LYS A 43 22.23 13.50 -1.80
C LYS A 43 20.79 13.87 -1.40
N THR A 44 19.84 13.75 -2.32
CA THR A 44 18.45 14.17 -2.10
C THR A 44 17.77 13.27 -1.08
N PHE A 45 17.88 11.95 -1.25
CA PHE A 45 17.26 10.97 -0.35
C PHE A 45 18.06 10.76 0.94
N GLY A 46 19.36 11.10 0.97
CA GLY A 46 20.21 11.01 2.15
C GLY A 46 19.91 12.06 3.24
N SER A 47 19.28 13.18 2.89
CA SER A 47 18.99 14.28 3.83
C SER A 47 17.56 14.82 3.72
N LEU A 48 16.57 13.91 3.66
CA LEU A 48 15.16 14.29 3.61
C LEU A 48 14.68 14.91 4.93
N SER A 49 14.00 16.05 4.82
CA SER A 49 13.19 16.60 5.92
C SER A 49 11.96 15.73 6.18
N ASP A 50 11.36 15.87 7.36
CA ASP A 50 10.18 15.07 7.74
C ASP A 50 8.96 15.37 6.85
N TYR A 51 8.83 16.60 6.37
CA TYR A 51 7.78 16.95 5.41
C TYR A 51 8.00 16.26 4.05
N GLN A 52 9.24 16.16 3.57
CA GLN A 52 9.55 15.44 2.33
C GLN A 52 9.30 13.93 2.46
N LYS A 53 9.64 13.33 3.62
CA LYS A 53 9.28 11.93 3.92
C LYS A 53 7.76 11.73 3.88
N LEU A 54 6.99 12.66 4.43
CA LEU A 54 5.52 12.62 4.36
C LEU A 54 5.00 12.72 2.92
N GLN A 55 5.62 13.57 2.08
CA GLN A 55 5.28 13.66 0.66
C GLN A 55 5.54 12.33 -0.06
N LEU A 56 6.66 11.66 0.22
CA LEU A 56 6.95 10.32 -0.32
C LEU A 56 5.94 9.26 0.16
N ALA A 57 5.56 9.28 1.44
CA ALA A 57 4.54 8.38 1.97
C ALA A 57 3.17 8.57 1.27
N ARG A 58 2.92 9.77 0.74
CA ARG A 58 1.71 10.14 -0.02
C ARG A 58 1.93 10.19 -1.54
N HIS A 59 3.07 9.69 -2.03
CA HIS A 59 3.42 9.78 -3.43
C HIS A 59 2.34 9.13 -4.31
N PRO A 60 1.88 9.77 -5.40
CA PRO A 60 0.83 9.23 -6.26
C PRO A 60 1.16 7.84 -6.82
N ASP A 61 2.44 7.60 -7.10
CA ASP A 61 2.94 6.33 -7.65
C ASP A 61 3.47 5.36 -6.59
N ARG A 62 3.32 5.67 -5.28
CA ARG A 62 3.72 4.74 -4.20
C ARG A 62 3.01 3.40 -4.39
N PRO A 63 3.73 2.25 -4.33
CA PRO A 63 3.09 0.94 -4.41
C PRO A 63 2.05 0.74 -3.31
N TYR A 64 0.88 0.22 -3.69
CA TYR A 64 -0.20 -0.12 -2.77
C TYR A 64 -0.21 -1.62 -2.45
N SER A 65 -1.05 -2.03 -1.48
CA SER A 65 -1.15 -3.43 -1.04
C SER A 65 -1.28 -4.43 -2.18
N LEU A 66 -2.12 -4.15 -3.19
CA LEU A 66 -2.29 -5.04 -4.34
C LEU A 66 -1.03 -5.19 -5.20
N ASP A 67 -0.17 -4.17 -5.26
CA ASP A 67 1.09 -4.25 -6.01
C ASP A 67 2.04 -5.24 -5.31
N TYR A 68 2.13 -5.19 -3.98
CA TYR A 68 2.92 -6.12 -3.19
C TYR A 68 2.35 -7.54 -3.20
N ILE A 69 1.03 -7.72 -3.09
CA ILE A 69 0.37 -9.02 -3.20
C ILE A 69 0.75 -9.69 -4.53
N ARG A 70 0.63 -8.96 -5.64
CA ARG A 70 0.94 -9.49 -6.98
C ARG A 70 2.42 -9.82 -7.17
N PHE A 71 3.31 -9.15 -6.45
CA PHE A 71 4.74 -9.34 -6.55
C PHE A 71 5.26 -10.48 -5.65
N MET A 72 4.68 -10.63 -4.45
CA MET A 72 5.21 -11.53 -3.41
C MET A 72 4.40 -12.81 -3.22
N MET A 73 3.11 -12.84 -3.58
CA MET A 73 2.24 -13.98 -3.33
C MET A 73 2.03 -14.86 -4.56
N GLU A 74 2.15 -16.17 -4.35
CA GLU A 74 1.80 -17.23 -5.30
C GLU A 74 0.46 -17.89 -4.90
N ASP A 75 -0.26 -18.44 -5.88
CA ASP A 75 -1.58 -19.06 -5.71
C ASP A 75 -2.52 -18.23 -4.82
N ALA A 76 -2.58 -16.93 -5.11
CA ALA A 76 -3.25 -15.95 -4.27
C ALA A 76 -4.75 -15.85 -4.59
N TYR A 77 -5.59 -16.05 -3.58
CA TYR A 77 -7.05 -15.95 -3.68
C TYR A 77 -7.59 -14.84 -2.78
N GLU A 78 -8.38 -13.93 -3.36
CA GLU A 78 -9.06 -12.87 -2.60
C GLU A 78 -10.24 -13.43 -1.82
N ILE A 79 -10.35 -13.05 -0.54
CA ILE A 79 -11.45 -13.39 0.34
C ILE A 79 -12.30 -12.15 0.57
N HIS A 80 -13.58 -12.22 0.21
CA HIS A 80 -14.54 -11.12 0.26
C HIS A 80 -15.51 -11.22 1.45
N GLY A 81 -16.03 -10.05 1.86
CA GLY A 81 -17.18 -9.91 2.75
C GLY A 81 -16.90 -10.08 4.24
N ASP A 82 -17.69 -9.40 5.05
CA ASP A 82 -17.70 -9.52 6.52
C ASP A 82 -18.70 -10.56 7.05
N ARG A 83 -19.61 -11.05 6.18
CA ARG A 83 -20.75 -11.93 6.51
C ARG A 83 -21.86 -11.27 7.34
N ALA A 84 -21.86 -9.95 7.47
CA ALA A 84 -22.84 -9.21 8.25
C ALA A 84 -23.52 -8.10 7.45
N PHE A 85 -22.75 -7.32 6.68
CA PHE A 85 -23.26 -6.16 5.96
C PHE A 85 -22.80 -6.10 4.51
N ARG A 86 -21.49 -5.97 4.26
CA ARG A 86 -20.95 -5.78 2.91
C ARG A 86 -19.47 -6.16 2.81
N ASP A 87 -19.00 -6.41 1.59
CA ASP A 87 -17.58 -6.42 1.29
C ASP A 87 -17.04 -4.98 1.16
N ASP A 88 -16.11 -4.59 2.04
CA ASP A 88 -15.45 -3.30 1.92
C ASP A 88 -14.31 -3.36 0.91
N PRO A 89 -14.38 -2.61 -0.20
CA PRO A 89 -13.31 -2.57 -1.17
C PRO A 89 -12.04 -1.90 -0.61
N ALA A 90 -12.10 -1.08 0.44
CA ALA A 90 -10.90 -0.47 1.02
C ALA A 90 -9.98 -1.48 1.73
N ILE A 91 -10.47 -2.66 2.11
CA ILE A 91 -9.70 -3.75 2.73
C ILE A 91 -9.62 -4.94 1.79
N LEU A 92 -8.40 -5.36 1.45
CA LEU A 92 -8.09 -6.59 0.75
C LEU A 92 -7.73 -7.67 1.77
N CYS A 93 -8.17 -8.89 1.52
CA CYS A 93 -7.73 -10.08 2.25
C CYS A 93 -7.39 -11.15 1.22
N TYR A 94 -6.16 -11.62 1.20
CA TYR A 94 -5.67 -12.65 0.29
C TYR A 94 -5.11 -13.82 1.08
N ILE A 95 -5.34 -15.02 0.60
CA ILE A 95 -4.67 -16.23 1.09
C ILE A 95 -3.89 -16.84 -0.06
N GLY A 96 -2.65 -17.22 0.20
CA GLY A 96 -1.75 -17.79 -0.81
C GLY A 96 -0.44 -18.18 -0.16
N TYR A 97 0.65 -18.18 -0.94
CA TYR A 97 1.98 -18.58 -0.48
C TYR A 97 2.97 -17.43 -0.66
N ILE A 98 3.82 -17.21 0.34
CA ILE A 98 4.99 -16.33 0.26
C ILE A 98 6.18 -17.21 0.56
N ASP A 99 7.11 -17.36 -0.40
CA ASP A 99 8.29 -18.22 -0.26
C ASP A 99 7.95 -19.65 0.20
N GLY A 100 6.91 -20.25 -0.41
CA GLY A 100 6.40 -21.57 -0.04
C GLY A 100 5.62 -21.65 1.28
N GLN A 101 5.57 -20.58 2.08
CA GLN A 101 4.80 -20.53 3.32
C GLN A 101 3.39 -19.97 3.09
N LYS A 102 2.37 -20.76 3.44
CA LYS A 102 0.98 -20.31 3.38
C LYS A 102 0.78 -19.11 4.30
N THR A 103 0.24 -18.02 3.77
CA THR A 103 0.13 -16.73 4.47
C THR A 103 -1.20 -16.05 4.16
N MET A 104 -1.81 -15.45 5.18
CA MET A 104 -2.95 -14.55 5.06
C MET A 104 -2.45 -13.11 4.98
N LEU A 105 -2.60 -12.45 3.84
CA LEU A 105 -2.23 -11.05 3.67
C LEU A 105 -3.48 -10.17 3.73
N ILE A 106 -3.47 -9.19 4.63
CA ILE A 106 -4.53 -8.20 4.78
C ILE A 106 -3.94 -6.82 4.50
N GLY A 107 -4.58 -6.01 3.66
CA GLY A 107 -4.03 -4.71 3.31
C GLY A 107 -5.07 -3.69 2.94
N GLU A 108 -4.80 -2.44 3.27
CA GLU A 108 -5.60 -1.31 2.85
C GLU A 108 -5.29 -0.97 1.38
N GLN A 109 -6.32 -0.66 0.60
CA GLN A 109 -6.16 -0.42 -0.83
C GLN A 109 -6.74 0.93 -1.23
N LYS A 110 -5.88 1.86 -1.67
CA LYS A 110 -6.29 3.19 -2.14
C LYS A 110 -6.87 3.19 -3.54
N GLY A 111 -6.32 2.37 -4.44
CA GLY A 111 -6.70 2.34 -5.86
C GLY A 111 -5.97 3.39 -6.71
N ARG A 112 -5.67 3.04 -7.97
CA ARG A 112 -4.96 3.91 -8.93
C ARG A 112 -5.95 4.67 -9.82
N GLY A 113 -5.76 5.97 -9.97
CA GLY A 113 -6.68 6.84 -10.71
C GLY A 113 -8.02 7.12 -10.00
N THR A 114 -8.75 8.13 -10.47
CA THR A 114 -9.93 8.66 -9.79
C THR A 114 -11.04 7.63 -9.59
N LYS A 115 -11.33 6.82 -10.63
CA LYS A 115 -12.39 5.81 -10.58
C LYS A 115 -12.13 4.74 -9.52
N HIS A 116 -10.90 4.23 -9.42
CA HIS A 116 -10.56 3.21 -8.43
C HIS A 116 -10.42 3.80 -7.03
N LYS A 117 -9.92 5.04 -6.90
CA LYS A 117 -9.89 5.77 -5.63
C LYS A 117 -11.29 5.92 -5.04
N LEU A 118 -12.26 6.36 -5.84
CA LEU A 118 -13.66 6.44 -5.40
C LEU A 118 -14.22 5.07 -5.04
N LYS A 119 -14.00 4.04 -5.86
CA LYS A 119 -14.47 2.68 -5.56
C LYS A 119 -13.92 2.14 -4.24
N ARG A 120 -12.66 2.43 -3.93
CA ARG A 120 -11.94 1.90 -2.77
C ARG A 120 -11.94 2.89 -1.58
N ASN A 121 -12.79 3.92 -1.61
CA ASN A 121 -12.88 4.97 -0.60
C ASN A 121 -11.51 5.59 -0.23
N PHE A 122 -10.62 5.74 -1.21
CA PHE A 122 -9.25 6.24 -0.99
C PHE A 122 -8.45 5.45 0.06
N GLY A 123 -8.77 4.18 0.26
CA GLY A 123 -8.15 3.33 1.29
C GLY A 123 -8.64 3.63 2.71
N MET A 124 -9.77 4.33 2.85
CA MET A 124 -10.43 4.57 4.13
C MET A 124 -11.50 3.51 4.37
N PRO A 125 -11.26 2.54 5.28
CA PRO A 125 -12.23 1.49 5.55
C PRO A 125 -13.43 1.99 6.36
N ASN A 126 -14.58 1.40 6.05
CA ASN A 126 -15.81 1.42 6.85
C ASN A 126 -15.76 0.29 7.91
N PRO A 127 -16.75 0.21 8.82
CA PRO A 127 -16.75 -0.78 9.90
C PRO A 127 -16.75 -2.22 9.36
N GLU A 128 -17.47 -2.46 8.26
CA GLU A 128 -17.47 -3.75 7.55
C GLU A 128 -16.06 -4.18 7.08
N GLY A 129 -15.17 -3.26 6.75
CA GLY A 129 -13.79 -3.55 6.37
C GLY A 129 -12.97 -4.09 7.55
N TYR A 130 -13.12 -3.47 8.73
CA TYR A 130 -12.50 -3.95 9.96
C TYR A 130 -13.03 -5.34 10.36
N ARG A 131 -14.35 -5.56 10.26
CA ARG A 131 -14.97 -6.88 10.52
C ARG A 131 -14.49 -7.94 9.53
N LYS A 132 -14.36 -7.60 8.24
CA LYS A 132 -13.76 -8.46 7.21
C LYS A 132 -12.32 -8.85 7.59
N ALA A 133 -11.49 -7.88 8.00
CA ALA A 133 -10.13 -8.14 8.44
C ALA A 133 -10.08 -9.09 9.63
N LEU A 134 -10.90 -8.86 10.66
CA LEU A 134 -11.00 -9.74 11.82
C LEU A 134 -11.42 -11.17 11.44
N ARG A 135 -12.40 -11.30 10.56
CA ARG A 135 -12.82 -12.61 10.05
C ARG A 135 -11.68 -13.34 9.33
N ALA A 136 -10.88 -12.62 8.54
CA ALA A 136 -9.72 -13.18 7.87
C ALA A 136 -8.63 -13.63 8.87
N VAL A 137 -8.37 -12.84 9.91
CA VAL A 137 -7.44 -13.21 11.00
C VAL A 137 -7.92 -14.45 11.75
N LYS A 138 -9.20 -14.53 12.13
CA LYS A 138 -9.75 -15.72 12.81
C LYS A 138 -9.71 -16.97 11.92
N LEU A 139 -9.87 -16.80 10.61
CA LEU A 139 -9.71 -17.89 9.65
C LEU A 139 -8.25 -18.36 9.60
N ALA A 140 -7.29 -17.44 9.55
CA ALA A 140 -5.87 -17.75 9.55
C ALA A 140 -5.46 -18.47 10.85
N GLU A 141 -5.91 -17.96 12.00
CA GLU A 141 -5.70 -18.56 13.32
C GLU A 141 -6.22 -20.00 13.38
N LYS A 142 -7.44 -20.26 12.90
CA LYS A 142 -8.06 -21.60 12.87
C LYS A 142 -7.19 -22.64 12.16
N PHE A 143 -6.44 -22.22 11.14
CA PHE A 143 -5.61 -23.10 10.32
C PHE A 143 -4.10 -22.95 10.59
N ASN A 144 -3.72 -22.26 11.68
CA ASN A 144 -2.33 -21.98 12.03
C ASN A 144 -1.53 -21.29 10.89
N ILE A 145 -2.17 -20.37 10.18
CA ILE A 145 -1.59 -19.61 9.08
C ILE A 145 -1.11 -18.25 9.60
N PRO A 146 0.15 -17.83 9.37
CA PRO A 146 0.62 -16.49 9.71
C PRO A 146 -0.15 -15.41 8.95
N VAL A 147 -0.24 -14.23 9.56
CA VAL A 147 -0.88 -13.05 8.99
C VAL A 147 0.18 -12.00 8.66
N LEU A 148 0.04 -11.32 7.52
CA LEU A 148 0.83 -10.15 7.17
C LEU A 148 -0.11 -8.97 6.94
N MET A 149 0.07 -7.88 7.69
CA MET A 149 -0.74 -6.66 7.53
C MET A 149 0.03 -5.54 6.82
N LEU A 150 -0.52 -5.07 5.69
CA LEU A 150 -0.01 -3.92 4.96
C LEU A 150 -0.87 -2.67 5.27
N ILE A 151 -0.31 -1.78 6.09
CA ILE A 151 -0.99 -0.55 6.52
C ILE A 151 -0.69 0.57 5.52
N ASP A 152 -1.73 1.08 4.85
CA ASP A 152 -1.65 2.20 3.93
C ASP A 152 -2.97 2.99 3.84
N THR A 153 -3.44 3.49 4.98
CA THR A 153 -4.65 4.33 5.07
C THR A 153 -4.33 5.76 5.51
N PRO A 154 -5.08 6.77 5.03
CA PRO A 154 -5.10 8.07 5.69
C PRO A 154 -5.93 8.05 7.00
N GLY A 155 -6.74 7.02 7.23
CA GLY A 155 -7.56 6.83 8.42
C GLY A 155 -8.86 6.05 8.13
N ALA A 156 -9.58 5.71 9.20
CA ALA A 156 -10.93 5.16 9.10
C ALA A 156 -11.88 6.16 8.43
N TYR A 157 -12.84 5.69 7.63
CA TYR A 157 -13.78 6.57 6.92
C TYR A 157 -14.68 7.33 7.92
N PRO A 158 -14.65 8.69 7.96
CA PRO A 158 -15.40 9.48 8.92
C PRO A 158 -16.77 9.90 8.35
N GLY A 159 -17.62 8.93 8.05
CA GLY A 159 -18.94 9.17 7.43
C GLY A 159 -20.10 8.77 8.34
N LEU A 160 -21.27 9.39 8.15
CA LEU A 160 -22.49 9.11 8.94
C LEU A 160 -22.81 7.61 8.98
N GLY A 161 -22.84 6.97 7.80
CA GLY A 161 -23.12 5.53 7.74
C GLY A 161 -22.05 4.67 8.42
N ALA A 162 -20.79 5.11 8.50
CA ALA A 162 -19.76 4.39 9.24
C ALA A 162 -20.04 4.46 10.75
N GLU A 163 -20.46 5.61 11.26
CA GLU A 163 -20.85 5.77 12.67
C GLU A 163 -22.10 4.97 13.01
N GLU A 164 -23.15 5.04 12.19
CA GLU A 164 -24.39 4.26 12.37
C GLU A 164 -24.12 2.74 12.42
N ARG A 165 -23.09 2.29 11.70
CA ARG A 165 -22.67 0.87 11.66
C ARG A 165 -21.59 0.51 12.67
N GLY A 166 -21.18 1.43 13.54
CA GLY A 166 -20.25 1.17 14.64
C GLY A 166 -18.77 1.16 14.24
N GLN A 167 -18.26 2.26 13.68
CA GLN A 167 -16.83 2.40 13.34
C GLN A 167 -15.93 2.24 14.56
N SER A 168 -16.29 2.89 15.67
CA SER A 168 -15.57 2.78 16.93
C SER A 168 -15.57 1.34 17.48
N GLU A 169 -16.70 0.65 17.42
CA GLU A 169 -16.83 -0.74 17.86
C GLU A 169 -15.97 -1.67 17.02
N ALA A 170 -16.02 -1.56 15.70
CA ALA A 170 -15.27 -2.43 14.80
C ALA A 170 -13.75 -2.30 15.00
N ILE A 171 -13.24 -1.08 15.20
CA ILE A 171 -11.82 -0.84 15.51
C ILE A 171 -11.46 -1.40 16.88
N ALA A 172 -12.26 -1.09 17.92
CA ALA A 172 -12.00 -1.56 19.28
C ALA A 172 -12.02 -3.09 19.38
N LYS A 173 -12.97 -3.73 18.69
CA LYS A 173 -13.08 -5.18 18.63
C LYS A 173 -11.88 -5.81 17.94
N ASN A 174 -11.40 -5.24 16.84
CA ASN A 174 -10.17 -5.71 16.19
C ASN A 174 -8.97 -5.64 17.13
N LEU A 175 -8.74 -4.49 17.78
CA LEU A 175 -7.64 -4.32 18.74
C LEU A 175 -7.71 -5.36 19.85
N PHE A 176 -8.89 -5.53 20.46
CA PHE A 176 -9.10 -6.50 21.53
C PHE A 176 -8.81 -7.94 21.08
N GLU A 177 -9.39 -8.37 19.95
CA GLU A 177 -9.22 -9.73 19.45
C GLU A 177 -7.79 -10.02 18.97
N PHE A 178 -7.12 -9.03 18.38
CA PHE A 178 -5.76 -9.16 17.86
C PHE A 178 -4.73 -9.40 18.97
N THR A 179 -4.96 -8.91 20.18
CA THR A 179 -4.07 -9.18 21.32
C THR A 179 -3.98 -10.66 21.72
N SER A 180 -4.98 -11.47 21.35
CA SER A 180 -5.11 -12.87 21.76
C SER A 180 -4.93 -13.86 20.62
N VAL A 181 -4.51 -13.40 19.44
CA VAL A 181 -4.28 -14.24 18.25
C VAL A 181 -3.08 -15.15 18.48
N LYS A 182 -3.22 -16.44 18.16
CA LYS A 182 -2.20 -17.47 18.41
C LYS A 182 -1.20 -17.70 17.27
N VAL A 183 -1.38 -17.03 16.14
CA VAL A 183 -0.47 -17.10 14.99
C VAL A 183 0.39 -15.83 14.90
N PRO A 184 1.58 -15.91 14.28
CA PRO A 184 2.36 -14.71 13.98
C PRO A 184 1.55 -13.72 13.13
N MET A 185 1.63 -12.43 13.46
CA MET A 185 0.94 -11.33 12.78
C MET A 185 1.82 -10.09 12.74
#